data_AF-A0A0W0R5T2-F1
#
_entry.id   AF-A0A0W0R5T2-F1
#
_cell.length_a   1.000
_cell.length_b   1.000
_cell.length_c   1.000
_cell.angle_alpha   90.00
_cell.angle_beta   90.00
_cell.angle_gamma   90.00
#
_symmetry.space_group_name_H-M   'P 1'
#
loop_
_entity.id
_entity.type
_entity.pdbx_description
1 polymer ?
#
loop_
_entity_poly.entity_id
_entity_poly.type
_entity_poly.pdbx_seq_one_letter_code
_entity_poly.pdbx_strand_id
1 'polypeptide(L)'
;MNSEYFERLSNFAKKAQEPLQSLAELNVKTLQGMTYLKPDEFTQIKNPEQLLEKQIELAVTNGHKALNYMQKSFEIMEKAMMSMVQEAKSAKNKSMKGM
;
A
#
# COMPACT_ATOMS: atom_id res chain seq x y z
N MET A 1 5.32 -32.53 16.68
CA MET A 1 4.64 -32.04 15.46
C MET A 1 4.04 -30.64 15.63
N ASN A 2 3.28 -30.31 16.70
CA ASN A 2 2.66 -28.98 16.85
C ASN A 2 3.61 -27.76 16.98
N SER A 3 4.83 -27.92 17.51
CA SER A 3 5.76 -26.79 17.73
C SER A 3 6.32 -26.21 16.43
N GLU A 4 6.66 -27.05 15.46
CA GLU A 4 7.27 -26.63 14.19
C GLU A 4 6.27 -25.86 13.31
N TYR A 5 4.99 -26.25 13.33
CA TYR A 5 3.93 -25.49 12.66
C TYR A 5 3.74 -24.10 13.29
N PHE A 6 3.73 -24.02 14.63
CA PHE A 6 3.64 -22.76 15.34
C PHE A 6 4.82 -21.83 15.05
N GLU A 7 6.03 -22.39 14.97
CA GLU A 7 7.25 -21.65 14.65
C GLU A 7 7.22 -21.09 13.22
N ARG A 8 6.78 -21.91 12.24
CA ARG A 8 6.61 -21.46 10.85
C ARG A 8 5.56 -20.36 10.73
N LEU A 9 4.42 -20.49 11.41
CA LEU A 9 3.37 -19.47 11.43
C LEU A 9 3.86 -18.16 12.08
N SER A 10 4.56 -18.25 13.21
CA SER A 10 5.15 -17.10 13.88
C SER A 10 6.17 -16.37 12.99
N ASN A 11 7.03 -17.13 12.31
CA ASN A 11 8.02 -16.58 11.39
C ASN A 11 7.36 -15.91 10.17
N PHE A 12 6.28 -16.48 9.65
CA PHE A 12 5.49 -15.84 8.59
C PHE A 12 4.84 -14.55 9.09
N ALA A 13 4.21 -14.57 10.27
CA ALA A 13 3.56 -13.39 10.84
C ALA A 13 4.54 -12.23 11.05
N LYS A 14 5.74 -12.51 11.59
CA LYS A 14 6.80 -11.51 11.75
C LYS A 14 7.24 -10.90 10.42
N LYS A 15 7.28 -11.69 9.34
CA LYS A 15 7.68 -11.23 8.01
C LYS A 15 6.58 -10.45 7.29
N ALA A 16 5.32 -10.80 7.54
CA ALA A 16 4.17 -10.07 7.02
C ALA A 16 3.93 -8.74 7.78
N GLN A 17 4.46 -8.60 8.99
CA GLN A 17 4.25 -7.41 9.83
C GLN A 17 4.70 -6.10 9.13
N GLU A 18 5.92 -6.06 8.60
CA GLU A 18 6.49 -4.85 7.95
C GLU A 18 5.70 -4.40 6.70
N PRO A 19 5.38 -5.26 5.72
CA PRO A 19 4.60 -4.84 4.57
C PRO A 19 3.15 -4.46 4.94
N LEU A 20 2.53 -5.15 5.90
CA LEU A 20 1.19 -4.78 6.37
C LEU A 20 1.17 -3.44 7.10
N GLN A 21 2.18 -3.16 7.93
CA GLN A 21 2.33 -1.85 8.56
C GLN A 21 2.55 -0.76 7.51
N SER A 22 3.41 -1.00 6.54
CA SER A 22 3.70 -0.05 5.46
C SER A 22 2.44 0.26 4.63
N LEU A 23 1.62 -0.75 4.33
CA LEU A 23 0.33 -0.56 3.66
C LEU A 23 -0.66 0.21 4.53
N ALA A 24 -0.71 -0.05 5.84
CA ALA A 24 -1.60 0.69 6.75
C ALA A 24 -1.21 2.18 6.83
N GLU A 25 0.08 2.48 6.95
CA GLU A 25 0.60 3.86 6.93
C GLU A 25 0.29 4.54 5.58
N LEU A 26 0.47 3.81 4.47
CA LEU A 26 0.13 4.30 3.15
C LEU A 26 -1.37 4.59 3.00
N ASN A 27 -2.25 3.72 3.52
CA ASN A 27 -3.70 3.91 3.52
C ASN A 27 -4.11 5.17 4.27
N VAL A 28 -3.60 5.34 5.49
CA VAL A 28 -3.87 6.52 6.31
C VAL A 28 -3.43 7.79 5.57
N LYS A 29 -2.20 7.79 5.05
CA LYS A 29 -1.67 8.94 4.30
C LYS A 29 -2.48 9.25 3.05
N THR A 30 -2.98 8.22 2.36
CA THR A 30 -3.78 8.38 1.14
C THR A 30 -5.14 8.97 1.46
N LEU A 31 -5.83 8.43 2.47
CA LEU A 31 -7.13 8.95 2.91
C LEU A 31 -7.03 10.39 3.42
N GLN A 32 -6.01 10.70 4.24
CA GLN A 32 -5.75 12.07 4.69
C GLN A 32 -5.40 13.01 3.53
N GLY A 33 -4.80 12.47 2.48
CA GLY A 33 -4.40 13.23 1.31
C GLY A 33 -5.53 13.49 0.31
N MET A 34 -6.65 12.78 0.34
CA MET A 34 -7.75 12.96 -0.63
C MET A 34 -8.35 14.37 -0.53
N THR A 35 -8.60 15.00 -1.67
CA THR A 35 -9.23 16.33 -1.73
C THR A 35 -10.71 16.16 -2.02
N TYR A 36 -11.53 16.94 -1.34
CA TYR A 36 -12.97 16.98 -1.54
C TYR A 36 -13.40 18.42 -1.65
N LEU A 37 -14.55 18.65 -2.27
CA LEU A 37 -15.17 19.97 -2.28
C LEU A 37 -15.57 20.35 -0.85
N LYS A 38 -14.98 21.42 -0.32
CA LYS A 38 -15.30 21.85 1.04
C LYS A 38 -16.63 22.61 1.06
N PRO A 39 -17.34 22.63 2.21
CA PRO A 39 -18.61 23.37 2.32
C PRO A 39 -18.49 24.86 1.99
N ASP A 40 -17.40 25.52 2.40
CA ASP A 40 -17.12 26.93 2.10
C ASP A 40 -16.88 27.16 0.60
N GLU A 41 -16.17 26.25 -0.07
CA GLU A 41 -15.98 26.29 -1.53
C GLU A 41 -17.30 26.07 -2.28
N PHE A 42 -18.17 25.18 -1.77
CA PHE A 42 -19.48 24.92 -2.35
C PHE A 42 -20.38 26.16 -2.33
N THR A 43 -20.38 26.93 -1.23
CA THR A 43 -21.18 28.16 -1.13
C THR A 43 -20.73 29.27 -2.10
N GLN A 44 -19.54 29.16 -2.67
CA GLN A 44 -18.99 30.13 -3.63
C GLN A 44 -19.33 29.81 -5.09
N ILE A 45 -19.93 28.65 -5.36
CA ILE A 45 -20.33 28.24 -6.71
C ILE A 45 -21.50 29.09 -7.17
N LYS A 46 -21.32 29.81 -8.28
CA LYS A 46 -22.32 30.76 -8.80
C LYS A 46 -23.18 30.17 -9.92
N ASN A 47 -22.70 29.13 -10.59
CA ASN A 47 -23.40 28.47 -11.69
C ASN A 47 -22.99 26.99 -11.83
N PRO A 48 -23.76 26.17 -12.58
CA PRO A 48 -23.46 24.75 -12.76
C PRO A 48 -22.11 24.47 -13.44
N GLU A 49 -21.65 25.35 -14.32
CA GLU A 49 -20.39 25.19 -15.05
C GLU A 49 -19.19 25.20 -14.10
N GLN A 50 -19.18 26.11 -13.11
CA GLN A 50 -18.14 26.16 -12.08
C GLN A 50 -18.10 24.89 -11.21
N LEU A 51 -19.27 24.29 -10.95
CA LEU A 51 -19.32 23.01 -10.23
C LEU A 51 -18.66 21.91 -11.06
N LEU A 52 -18.93 21.85 -12.37
CA LEU A 52 -18.32 20.86 -13.25
C LEU A 52 -16.81 21.02 -13.33
N GLU A 53 -16.31 22.25 -13.50
CA GLU A 53 -14.88 22.56 -13.48
C GLU A 53 -14.21 22.08 -12.18
N LYS A 54 -14.84 22.34 -11.02
CA LYS A 54 -14.35 21.87 -9.73
C LYS A 54 -14.34 20.34 -9.61
N GLN A 55 -15.36 19.65 -10.10
CA GLN A 55 -15.37 18.18 -10.09
C GLN A 55 -14.26 17.59 -10.97
N ILE A 56 -13.97 18.21 -12.12
CA ILE A 56 -12.84 17.79 -12.98
C ILE A 56 -11.51 18.01 -12.27
N GLU A 57 -11.31 19.18 -11.65
CA GLU A 57 -10.10 19.50 -10.87
C GLU A 57 -9.88 18.48 -9.74
N LEU A 58 -10.94 18.15 -9.00
CA LEU A 58 -10.92 17.13 -7.94
C LEU A 58 -10.62 15.75 -8.48
N ALA A 59 -11.24 15.36 -9.60
CA ALA A 59 -11.03 14.06 -10.24
C ALA A 59 -9.59 13.89 -10.72
N VAL A 60 -9.01 14.91 -11.36
CA VAL A 60 -7.61 14.90 -11.80
C VAL A 60 -6.68 14.80 -10.58
N THR A 61 -6.90 15.66 -9.58
CA THR A 61 -6.06 15.70 -8.37
C THR A 61 -6.10 14.38 -7.60
N ASN A 62 -7.28 13.83 -7.37
CA ASN A 62 -7.44 12.55 -6.67
C ASN A 62 -7.02 11.36 -7.54
N GLY A 63 -7.17 11.45 -8.87
CA GLY A 63 -6.65 10.47 -9.81
C GLY A 63 -5.13 10.31 -9.68
N HIS A 64 -4.38 11.41 -9.62
CA HIS A 64 -2.94 11.35 -9.36
C HIS A 64 -2.60 10.71 -8.01
N LYS A 65 -3.37 11.00 -6.96
CA LYS A 65 -3.17 10.38 -5.64
C LYS A 65 -3.45 8.88 -5.67
N ALA A 66 -4.51 8.45 -6.37
CA ALA A 66 -4.85 7.05 -6.54
C ALA A 66 -3.76 6.29 -7.31
N LEU A 67 -3.24 6.86 -8.40
CA LEU A 67 -2.13 6.29 -9.17
C LEU A 67 -0.86 6.16 -8.31
N ASN A 68 -0.52 7.20 -7.55
CA ASN A 68 0.62 7.18 -6.63
C ASN A 68 0.43 6.16 -5.49
N TYR A 69 -0.78 6.02 -4.95
CA TYR A 69 -1.10 4.98 -3.97
C TYR A 69 -0.91 3.58 -4.57
N MET A 70 -1.41 3.35 -5.78
CA MET A 70 -1.26 2.07 -6.49
C MET A 70 0.22 1.74 -6.71
N GLN A 71 1.01 2.71 -7.20
CA GLN A 71 2.45 2.53 -7.40
C GLN A 71 3.16 2.13 -6.10
N LYS A 72 2.95 2.87 -5.02
CA LYS A 72 3.59 2.59 -3.72
C LYS A 72 3.15 1.28 -3.11
N SER A 73 1.89 0.89 -3.32
CA SER A 73 1.37 -0.41 -2.90
C SER A 73 2.11 -1.55 -3.61
N PHE A 74 2.35 -1.41 -4.92
CA PHE A 74 3.16 -2.38 -5.66
C PHE A 74 4.61 -2.42 -5.18
N GLU A 75 5.24 -1.28 -4.92
CA GLU A 75 6.62 -1.22 -4.39
C GLU A 75 6.75 -1.96 -3.05
N ILE A 76 5.77 -1.80 -2.13
CA ILE A 76 5.74 -2.52 -0.85
C ILE A 76 5.63 -4.02 -1.07
N MET A 77 4.72 -4.45 -1.94
CA MET A 77 4.49 -5.87 -2.23
C MET A 77 5.68 -6.51 -2.95
N GLU A 78 6.30 -5.79 -3.88
CA GLU A 78 7.50 -6.24 -4.59
C GLU A 78 8.65 -6.46 -3.61
N LYS A 79 8.90 -5.51 -2.70
CA LYS A 79 9.93 -5.64 -1.66
C LYS A 79 9.68 -6.87 -0.78
N ALA A 80 8.43 -7.08 -0.35
CA ALA A 80 8.04 -8.24 0.44
C ALA A 80 8.29 -9.55 -0.33
N MET A 81 7.90 -9.61 -1.60
CA MET A 81 8.10 -10.78 -2.45
C MET A 81 9.59 -11.06 -2.69
N MET A 82 10.40 -10.04 -2.98
CA MET A 82 11.84 -10.18 -3.15
C MET A 82 12.52 -10.73 -1.90
N SER A 83 12.13 -10.26 -0.71
CA SER A 83 12.63 -10.77 0.56
C SER A 83 12.35 -12.27 0.70
N MET A 84 11.12 -12.70 0.44
CA MET A 84 10.74 -14.12 0.48
C MET A 84 11.54 -14.97 -0.53
N VAL A 85 11.74 -14.48 -1.75
CA VAL A 85 12.51 -15.18 -2.79
C VAL A 85 13.99 -15.32 -2.39
N GLN A 86 14.60 -14.28 -1.81
CA GLN A 86 15.99 -14.32 -1.34
C GLN A 86 16.18 -15.33 -0.21
N GLU A 87 15.22 -15.42 0.71
CA GLU A 87 15.24 -16.42 1.77
C GLU A 87 15.10 -17.85 1.23
N ALA A 88 14.19 -18.07 0.29
CA ALA A 88 14.02 -19.39 -0.34
C ALA A 88 15.31 -19.85 -1.05
N LYS A 89 15.99 -18.93 -1.75
CA LYS A 89 17.32 -19.19 -2.35
C LYS A 89 18.37 -19.50 -1.28
N SER A 90 18.38 -18.74 -0.19
CA SER A 90 19.31 -18.94 0.93
C SER A 90 19.11 -20.28 1.63
N ALA A 91 17.86 -20.70 1.84
CA ALA A 91 17.51 -21.99 2.42
C ALA A 91 17.98 -23.16 1.54
N LYS A 92 17.75 -23.08 0.22
CA LYS A 92 18.25 -24.06 -0.76
C LYS A 92 19.78 -24.18 -0.72
N ASN A 93 20.49 -23.05 -0.71
CA ASN A 93 21.95 -23.05 -0.68
C ASN A 93 22.54 -23.65 0.60
N LYS A 94 21.90 -23.42 1.76
CA LYS A 94 22.30 -24.07 3.02
C LYS A 94 22.10 -25.59 2.98
N SER A 95 20.98 -26.06 2.40
CA SER A 95 20.72 -27.49 2.22
C SER A 95 21.76 -28.18 1.32
N MET A 96 22.25 -27.50 0.28
CA MET A 96 23.26 -28.07 -0.64
C MET A 96 24.69 -28.07 -0.09
N LYS A 97 25.01 -27.21 0.89
CA LYS A 97 26.35 -27.16 1.52
C LYS A 97 26.50 -28.10 2.73
N GLY A 98 25.40 -28.66 3.22
CA GLY A 98 25.39 -29.65 4.31
C GLY A 98 25.32 -31.11 3.84
N MET A 99 25.30 -31.34 2.51
CA MET A 99 25.53 -32.64 1.86
C MET A 99 26.97 -32.68 1.35
#